data_AF-A0A0R3S9Z2-F1
#
_entry.id   AF-A0A0R3S9Z2-F1
#
_cell.length_a   1.000
_cell.length_b   1.000
_cell.length_c   1.000
_cell.angle_alpha   90.00
_cell.angle_beta   90.00
_cell.angle_gamma   90.00
#
_symmetry.space_group_name_H-M   'P 1'
#
loop_
_entity.id
_entity.type
_entity.pdbx_description
1 polymer ?
#
loop_
_entity_poly.entity_id
_entity_poly.type
_entity_poly.pdbx_seq_one_letter_code
_entity_poly.pdbx_strand_id
1 'polypeptide(L)'
;MAFYSILLPTYNEKENLPLIIYLIDTSYEYEVIIIDDNSPDGTQEAALQLQKIYGSDKIVLKLRKGKLGLGTAYVHGMKFARGDFIIIMDADLSHNPKFLPAFIELQKCMDYDIVTGTRYACGGGVSGWDLKRKIISRGANFLAQLMLRPRASDLTGSFRLYKKDVLAKLIESSVSRGYVFQMEMMARASAMGYKIGEVGISFVDRLYGKSKLSGSEIGQYVSCLLRLFFTI
;
A
#
# COMPACT_ATOMS: atom_id res chain seq x y z
N MET A 1 14.16 -4.99 -19.34
CA MET A 1 13.99 -4.87 -17.88
C MET A 1 12.54 -4.49 -17.63
N ALA A 2 11.90 -5.03 -16.58
CA ALA A 2 10.54 -4.64 -16.21
C ALA A 2 10.54 -3.20 -15.67
N PHE A 3 9.48 -2.44 -15.96
CA PHE A 3 9.30 -1.08 -15.46
C PHE A 3 8.31 -1.05 -14.29
N TYR A 4 8.62 -0.34 -13.21
CA TYR A 4 7.80 -0.28 -11.99
C TYR A 4 7.21 1.12 -11.78
N SER A 5 5.92 1.20 -11.46
CA SER A 5 5.31 2.46 -10.98
C SER A 5 5.04 2.36 -9.48
N ILE A 6 5.63 3.26 -8.70
CA ILE A 6 5.43 3.36 -7.26
C ILE A 6 4.37 4.42 -7.00
N LEU A 7 3.20 4.03 -6.49
CA LEU A 7 2.13 4.95 -6.12
C LEU A 7 2.30 5.36 -4.65
N LEU A 8 2.49 6.65 -4.42
CA LEU A 8 2.61 7.25 -3.09
C LEU A 8 1.46 8.23 -2.85
N PRO A 9 0.36 7.79 -2.20
CA PRO A 9 -0.66 8.70 -1.69
C PRO A 9 -0.08 9.56 -0.57
N THR A 10 -0.25 10.88 -0.67
CA THR A 10 0.27 11.83 0.32
C THR A 10 -0.83 12.72 0.89
N TYR A 11 -0.76 12.93 2.20
CA TYR A 11 -1.45 14.03 2.87
C TYR A 11 -0.67 14.45 4.11
N ASN A 12 -0.16 15.67 4.12
CA ASN A 12 0.74 16.16 5.15
C ASN A 12 2.02 15.32 5.32
N GLU A 13 2.75 15.12 4.24
CA GLU A 13 3.93 14.25 4.18
C GLU A 13 5.20 15.02 3.74
N LYS A 14 5.23 16.34 3.92
CA LYS A 14 6.32 17.20 3.44
C LYS A 14 7.71 16.73 3.89
N GLU A 15 7.86 16.34 5.14
CA GLU A 15 9.14 15.91 5.70
C GLU A 15 9.51 14.47 5.30
N ASN A 16 8.53 13.59 5.12
CA ASN A 16 8.76 12.19 4.80
C ASN A 16 9.06 11.98 3.30
N LEU A 17 8.46 12.79 2.43
CA LEU A 17 8.51 12.60 0.98
C LEU A 17 9.93 12.64 0.39
N PRO A 18 10.83 13.58 0.75
CA PRO A 18 12.21 13.55 0.25
C PRO A 18 12.99 12.32 0.72
N LEU A 19 12.75 11.89 1.97
CA LEU A 19 13.43 10.75 2.57
C LEU A 19 13.02 9.44 1.88
N ILE A 20 11.72 9.23 1.66
CA ILE A 20 11.25 8.00 1.02
C ILE A 20 11.75 7.89 -0.42
N ILE A 21 11.75 9.00 -1.17
CA ILE A 21 12.27 9.03 -2.55
C ILE A 21 13.76 8.71 -2.59
N TYR A 22 14.55 9.27 -1.68
CA TYR A 22 15.98 9.02 -1.58
C TYR A 22 16.30 7.55 -1.25
N LEU A 23 15.46 6.88 -0.47
CA LEU A 23 15.66 5.50 -0.04
C LEU A 23 15.27 4.45 -1.10
N ILE A 24 14.59 4.84 -2.19
CA ILE A 24 14.22 3.90 -3.24
C ILE A 24 15.48 3.47 -4.02
N ASP A 25 15.66 2.17 -4.13
CA ASP A 25 16.79 1.55 -4.83
C ASP A 25 16.79 1.93 -6.33
N THR A 26 17.90 2.52 -6.78
CA THR A 26 18.08 3.02 -8.14
C THR A 26 18.52 1.95 -9.13
N SER A 27 18.74 0.71 -8.69
CA SER A 27 19.08 -0.42 -9.57
C SER A 27 17.92 -0.93 -10.43
N TYR A 28 16.70 -0.47 -10.15
CA TYR A 28 15.50 -0.79 -10.92
C TYR A 28 15.05 0.41 -11.76
N GLU A 29 14.43 0.10 -12.91
CA GLU A 29 13.75 1.11 -13.72
C GLU A 29 12.36 1.39 -13.14
N TYR A 30 12.17 2.60 -12.60
CA TYR A 30 10.91 2.98 -11.97
C TYR A 30 10.55 4.45 -12.17
N GLU A 31 9.27 4.74 -11.95
CA GLU A 31 8.75 6.07 -11.68
C GLU A 31 8.02 6.10 -10.33
N VAL A 32 7.92 7.29 -9.74
CA VAL A 32 7.13 7.52 -8.54
C VAL A 32 6.01 8.48 -8.86
N ILE A 33 4.77 8.04 -8.62
CA ILE A 33 3.56 8.82 -8.82
C ILE A 33 3.07 9.28 -7.45
N ILE A 34 3.33 10.55 -7.16
CA ILE A 34 2.93 11.21 -5.92
C ILE A 34 1.49 11.69 -6.11
N ILE A 35 0.58 11.17 -5.29
CA ILE A 35 -0.86 11.44 -5.37
C ILE A 35 -1.26 12.26 -4.16
N ASP A 36 -1.29 13.58 -4.32
CA ASP A 36 -1.49 14.50 -3.20
C ASP A 36 -2.96 14.90 -3.02
N ASP A 37 -3.48 14.68 -1.81
CA ASP A 37 -4.86 14.99 -1.41
C ASP A 37 -5.04 16.44 -0.92
N ASN A 38 -4.45 17.39 -1.66
CA ASN A 38 -4.46 18.82 -1.38
C ASN A 38 -3.86 19.16 0.00
N SER A 39 -2.61 18.74 0.22
CA SER A 39 -1.90 18.95 1.48
C SER A 39 -1.63 20.44 1.76
N PRO A 40 -2.03 20.97 2.94
CA PRO A 40 -1.74 22.35 3.34
C PRO A 40 -0.34 22.58 3.93
N ASP A 41 0.46 21.53 4.15
CA ASP A 41 1.73 21.60 4.89
C ASP A 41 2.95 21.96 4.03
N GLY A 42 2.79 21.98 2.71
CA GLY A 42 3.87 22.17 1.74
C GLY A 42 4.35 20.89 1.03
N THR A 43 3.60 19.78 1.13
CA THR A 43 3.93 18.51 0.44
C THR A 43 4.05 18.68 -1.07
N GLN A 44 3.21 19.52 -1.69
CA GLN A 44 3.22 19.75 -3.14
C GLN A 44 4.52 20.45 -3.58
N GLU A 45 4.99 21.42 -2.82
CA GLU A 45 6.24 22.14 -3.05
C GLU A 45 7.43 21.19 -2.93
N ALA A 46 7.42 20.30 -1.94
CA ALA A 46 8.45 19.25 -1.80
C ALA A 46 8.45 18.32 -3.03
N ALA A 47 7.29 17.89 -3.50
CA ALA A 47 7.17 17.07 -4.71
C ALA A 47 7.70 17.80 -5.96
N LEU A 48 7.38 19.08 -6.13
CA LEU A 48 7.88 19.90 -7.24
C LEU A 48 9.40 20.07 -7.19
N GLN A 49 10.00 20.22 -6.00
CA GLN A 49 11.45 20.25 -5.84
C GLN A 49 12.08 18.91 -6.25
N LEU A 50 11.48 17.80 -5.85
CA LEU A 50 11.93 16.46 -6.25
C LEU A 50 11.82 16.25 -7.76
N GLN A 51 10.78 16.77 -8.42
CA GLN A 51 10.68 16.76 -9.89
C GLN A 51 11.83 17.53 -10.56
N LYS A 52 12.29 18.65 -9.99
CA LYS A 52 13.45 19.39 -10.52
C LYS A 52 14.75 18.62 -10.39
N ILE A 53 14.90 17.82 -9.35
CA ILE A 53 16.12 17.05 -9.06
C ILE A 53 16.18 15.76 -9.88
N TYR A 54 15.08 14.99 -9.90
CA TYR A 54 15.04 13.65 -10.50
C TYR A 54 14.43 13.62 -11.90
N GLY A 55 13.81 14.71 -12.36
CA GLY A 55 13.10 14.81 -13.63
C GLY A 55 11.61 14.51 -13.52
N SER A 56 10.81 15.20 -14.35
CA SER A 56 9.35 15.07 -14.38
C SER A 56 8.85 13.73 -14.90
N ASP A 57 9.70 12.98 -15.60
CA ASP A 57 9.39 11.61 -16.03
C ASP A 57 9.60 10.60 -14.91
N LYS A 58 10.50 10.86 -13.96
CA LYS A 58 10.76 9.93 -12.85
C LYS A 58 9.88 10.23 -11.64
N ILE A 59 9.61 11.50 -11.36
CA ILE A 59 8.72 11.94 -10.30
C ILE A 59 7.50 12.58 -10.94
N VAL A 60 6.33 12.01 -10.74
CA VAL A 60 5.08 12.42 -11.38
C VAL A 60 4.10 12.89 -10.29
N LEU A 61 3.92 14.20 -10.15
CA LEU A 61 2.96 14.77 -9.21
C LEU A 61 1.54 14.81 -9.79
N LYS A 62 0.56 14.30 -9.02
CA LYS A 62 -0.86 14.29 -9.38
C LYS A 62 -1.73 14.76 -8.23
N LEU A 63 -2.27 15.96 -8.40
CA LEU A 63 -3.10 16.62 -7.39
C LEU A 63 -4.55 16.12 -7.43
N ARG A 64 -5.16 16.05 -6.25
CA ARG A 64 -6.59 15.73 -6.06
C ARG A 64 -7.25 16.85 -5.28
N LYS A 65 -8.57 16.97 -5.39
CA LYS A 65 -9.34 18.04 -4.74
C LYS A 65 -9.39 17.96 -3.20
N GLY A 66 -8.96 16.85 -2.62
CA GLY A 66 -8.94 16.61 -1.18
C GLY A 66 -8.93 15.12 -0.82
N LYS A 67 -9.09 14.81 0.47
CA LYS A 67 -9.16 13.43 0.98
C LYS A 67 -10.43 12.71 0.56
N LEU A 68 -10.41 12.05 -0.61
CA LEU A 68 -11.53 11.23 -1.10
C LEU A 68 -11.36 9.73 -0.79
N GLY A 69 -10.35 9.38 0.02
CA GLY A 69 -10.04 8.00 0.43
C GLY A 69 -8.85 7.38 -0.31
N LEU A 70 -8.29 6.32 0.28
CA LEU A 70 -7.07 5.69 -0.20
C LEU A 70 -7.27 4.93 -1.53
N GLY A 71 -8.33 4.13 -1.65
CA GLY A 71 -8.64 3.40 -2.89
C GLY A 71 -8.81 4.34 -4.09
N THR A 72 -9.43 5.50 -3.91
CA THR A 72 -9.60 6.50 -4.96
C THR A 72 -8.29 7.22 -5.32
N ALA A 73 -7.30 7.25 -4.41
CA ALA A 73 -5.94 7.69 -4.72
C ALA A 73 -5.27 6.73 -5.69
N TYR A 74 -5.34 5.43 -5.43
CA TYR A 74 -4.76 4.42 -6.32
C TYR A 74 -5.45 4.38 -7.68
N VAL A 75 -6.78 4.48 -7.73
CA VAL A 75 -7.52 4.64 -9.00
C VAL A 75 -6.99 5.82 -9.80
N HIS A 76 -6.72 6.96 -9.13
CA HIS A 76 -6.19 8.14 -9.78
C HIS A 76 -4.75 7.92 -10.27
N GLY A 77 -3.87 7.37 -9.43
CA GLY A 77 -2.48 7.08 -9.77
C GLY A 77 -2.32 6.08 -10.92
N MET A 78 -3.16 5.04 -10.96
CA MET A 78 -3.17 4.03 -12.01
C MET A 78 -3.36 4.59 -13.42
N LYS A 79 -4.05 5.73 -13.56
CA LYS A 79 -4.22 6.41 -14.86
C LYS A 79 -2.93 6.95 -15.46
N PHE A 80 -1.91 7.15 -14.62
CA PHE A 80 -0.62 7.72 -15.01
C PHE A 80 0.52 6.71 -14.92
N ALA A 81 0.28 5.53 -14.33
CA ALA A 81 1.25 4.46 -14.22
C ALA A 81 1.63 3.90 -15.59
N ARG A 82 2.91 3.95 -15.93
CA ARG A 82 3.50 3.38 -17.14
C ARG A 82 4.08 1.99 -16.90
N GLY A 83 4.44 1.65 -15.66
CA GLY A 83 5.01 0.37 -15.25
C GLY A 83 4.12 -0.82 -15.54
N ASP A 84 4.77 -1.97 -15.78
CA ASP A 84 4.15 -3.30 -15.89
C ASP A 84 3.74 -3.82 -14.51
N PHE A 85 4.44 -3.36 -13.48
CA PHE A 85 4.19 -3.66 -12.09
C PHE A 85 3.90 -2.39 -11.31
N ILE A 86 2.96 -2.51 -10.37
CA ILE A 86 2.52 -1.40 -9.53
C ILE A 86 2.87 -1.72 -8.10
N ILE A 87 3.59 -0.79 -7.48
CA ILE A 87 3.93 -0.86 -6.07
C ILE A 87 3.12 0.19 -5.35
N ILE A 88 2.34 -0.22 -4.37
CA ILE A 88 1.65 0.70 -3.47
C ILE A 88 2.35 0.66 -2.11
N MET A 89 2.61 1.84 -1.55
CA MET A 89 3.14 1.97 -0.21
C MET A 89 2.76 3.31 0.41
N ASP A 90 2.84 3.40 1.73
CA ASP A 90 2.56 4.63 2.47
C ASP A 90 3.79 5.55 2.42
N ALA A 91 3.56 6.86 2.35
CA ALA A 91 4.62 7.87 2.26
C ALA A 91 5.27 8.24 3.61
N ASP A 92 4.78 7.70 4.73
CA ASP A 92 5.17 8.10 6.10
C ASP A 92 6.36 7.31 6.69
N LEU A 93 7.12 6.62 5.83
CA LEU A 93 8.25 5.74 6.15
C LEU A 93 7.91 4.50 7.01
N SER A 94 6.63 4.24 7.33
CA SER A 94 6.24 2.99 7.99
C SER A 94 6.53 1.77 7.10
N HIS A 95 6.50 1.99 5.78
CA HIS A 95 6.94 1.04 4.77
C HIS A 95 8.32 1.46 4.25
N ASN A 96 9.34 0.70 4.63
CA ASN A 96 10.71 1.02 4.25
C ASN A 96 11.01 0.50 2.82
N PRO A 97 11.45 1.36 1.88
CA PRO A 97 11.82 0.94 0.53
C PRO A 97 12.89 -0.15 0.44
N LYS A 98 13.68 -0.39 1.51
CA LYS A 98 14.67 -1.48 1.58
C LYS A 98 14.10 -2.88 1.29
N PHE A 99 12.78 -3.06 1.43
CA PHE A 99 12.13 -4.34 1.15
C PHE A 99 11.73 -4.50 -0.33
N LEU A 100 11.77 -3.43 -1.15
CA LEU A 100 11.44 -3.50 -2.58
C LEU A 100 12.25 -4.57 -3.34
N PRO A 101 13.58 -4.71 -3.14
CA PRO A 101 14.34 -5.77 -3.78
C PRO A 101 13.77 -7.17 -3.53
N ALA A 102 13.41 -7.49 -2.28
CA ALA A 102 12.84 -8.78 -1.92
C ALA A 102 11.46 -9.01 -2.56
N PHE A 103 10.63 -7.96 -2.67
CA PHE A 103 9.34 -8.06 -3.34
C PHE A 103 9.51 -8.35 -4.83
N ILE A 104 10.43 -7.61 -5.48
CA ILE A 104 10.74 -7.73 -6.90
C ILE A 104 11.35 -9.10 -7.20
N GLU A 105 12.30 -9.56 -6.38
CA GLU A 105 12.93 -10.87 -6.53
C GLU A 105 11.92 -12.01 -6.37
N LEU A 106 11.10 -11.98 -5.31
CA LEU A 106 10.08 -12.99 -5.08
C LEU A 106 9.04 -13.02 -6.22
N GLN A 107 8.63 -11.85 -6.71
CA GLN A 107 7.73 -11.76 -7.86
C GLN A 107 8.37 -12.39 -9.10
N LYS A 108 9.62 -12.06 -9.42
CA LYS A 108 10.33 -12.57 -10.60
C LYS A 108 10.54 -14.08 -10.55
N CYS A 109 10.97 -14.60 -9.40
CA CYS A 109 11.33 -16.01 -9.25
C CYS A 109 10.11 -16.95 -9.31
N MET A 110 8.96 -16.49 -8.78
CA MET A 110 7.77 -17.34 -8.61
C MET A 110 6.61 -16.96 -9.53
N ASP A 111 6.76 -15.88 -10.30
CA ASP A 111 5.70 -15.27 -11.12
C ASP A 111 4.40 -15.04 -10.33
N TYR A 112 4.55 -14.44 -9.14
CA TYR A 112 3.39 -14.05 -8.33
C TYR A 112 2.64 -12.90 -9.00
N ASP A 113 1.31 -12.92 -8.86
CA ASP A 113 0.42 -11.85 -9.32
C ASP A 113 0.44 -10.68 -8.33
N ILE A 114 0.62 -11.02 -7.05
CA ILE A 114 0.70 -10.08 -5.93
C ILE A 114 1.82 -10.54 -4.99
N VAL A 115 2.68 -9.62 -4.58
CA VAL A 115 3.58 -9.81 -3.45
C VAL A 115 3.22 -8.82 -2.35
N THR A 116 2.89 -9.31 -1.16
CA THR A 116 2.49 -8.48 -0.03
C THR A 116 3.52 -8.51 1.09
N GLY A 117 3.72 -7.36 1.73
CA GLY A 117 4.43 -7.30 3.00
C GLY A 117 3.56 -7.88 4.11
N THR A 118 4.16 -8.70 4.96
CA THR A 118 3.50 -9.22 6.17
C THR A 118 4.34 -8.94 7.40
N ARG A 119 3.66 -8.56 8.48
CA ARG A 119 4.26 -8.38 9.80
C ARG A 119 4.34 -9.69 10.60
N TYR A 120 3.79 -10.78 10.07
CA TYR A 120 3.60 -12.04 10.80
C TYR A 120 4.47 -13.20 10.30
N ALA A 121 5.10 -13.08 9.13
CA ALA A 121 6.07 -14.08 8.65
C ALA A 121 7.45 -13.89 9.28
N CYS A 122 8.35 -14.86 9.04
CA CYS A 122 9.75 -14.80 9.48
C CYS A 122 10.43 -13.52 8.96
N GLY A 123 11.19 -12.83 9.83
CA GLY A 123 11.79 -11.52 9.53
C GLY A 123 10.81 -10.34 9.59
N GLY A 124 9.51 -10.60 9.73
CA GLY A 124 8.48 -9.59 9.93
C GLY A 124 8.35 -9.15 11.39
N GLY A 125 7.79 -7.96 11.61
CA GLY A 125 7.51 -7.47 12.95
C GLY A 125 6.92 -6.07 13.00
N VAL A 126 6.54 -5.65 14.20
CA VAL A 126 6.07 -4.29 14.49
C VAL A 126 6.93 -3.66 15.58
N SER A 127 7.40 -2.44 15.36
CA SER A 127 8.10 -1.63 16.35
C SER A 127 7.27 -0.38 16.69
N GLY A 128 7.25 0.01 17.98
CA GLY A 128 6.50 1.18 18.47
C GLY A 128 5.05 0.92 18.90
N TRP A 129 4.48 -0.25 18.59
CA TRP A 129 3.09 -0.56 18.95
C TRP A 129 2.91 -1.00 20.40
N ASP A 130 1.89 -0.43 21.07
CA ASP A 130 1.41 -0.92 22.35
C ASP A 130 0.79 -2.33 22.24
N LEU A 131 0.68 -3.03 23.38
CA LEU A 131 0.15 -4.39 23.41
C LEU A 131 -1.32 -4.44 22.94
N LYS A 132 -2.11 -3.41 23.24
CA LYS A 132 -3.52 -3.31 22.86
C LYS A 132 -3.67 -3.30 21.33
N ARG A 133 -2.92 -2.47 20.62
CA ARG A 133 -2.93 -2.38 19.15
C ARG A 133 -2.46 -3.68 18.51
N LYS A 134 -1.44 -4.34 19.09
CA LYS A 134 -0.99 -5.67 18.66
C LYS A 134 -2.11 -6.72 18.76
N ILE A 135 -2.83 -6.76 19.88
CA ILE A 135 -3.94 -7.70 20.09
C ILE A 135 -5.10 -7.41 19.13
N ILE A 136 -5.52 -6.14 19.00
CA ILE A 136 -6.62 -5.75 18.09
C ILE A 136 -6.28 -6.14 16.65
N SER A 137 -5.06 -5.85 16.19
CA SER A 137 -4.62 -6.17 14.83
C SER A 137 -4.55 -7.68 14.59
N ARG A 138 -4.03 -8.46 15.55
CA ARG A 138 -4.01 -9.92 15.45
C ARG A 138 -5.43 -10.52 15.45
N GLY A 139 -6.33 -10.00 16.29
CA GLY A 139 -7.73 -10.43 16.35
C GLY A 139 -8.49 -10.15 15.06
N ALA A 140 -8.30 -8.94 14.49
CA ALA A 140 -8.89 -8.57 13.20
C ALA A 140 -8.41 -9.49 12.08
N ASN A 141 -7.09 -9.72 11.98
CA ASN A 141 -6.55 -10.65 11.00
C ASN A 141 -7.04 -12.08 11.23
N PHE A 142 -7.05 -12.58 12.47
CA PHE A 142 -7.57 -13.93 12.77
C PHE A 142 -9.02 -14.11 12.32
N LEU A 143 -9.89 -13.13 12.59
CA LEU A 143 -11.29 -13.19 12.15
C LEU A 143 -11.39 -13.20 10.61
N ALA A 144 -10.60 -12.37 9.93
CA ALA A 144 -10.58 -12.35 8.48
C ALA A 144 -9.98 -13.62 7.87
N GLN A 145 -8.97 -14.23 8.51
CA GLN A 145 -8.46 -15.55 8.14
C GLN A 145 -9.53 -16.63 8.22
N LEU A 146 -10.28 -16.65 9.33
CA LEU A 146 -11.31 -17.66 9.57
C LEU A 146 -12.46 -17.54 8.56
N MET A 147 -12.92 -16.32 8.31
CA MET A 147 -14.10 -16.06 7.48
C MET A 147 -13.78 -16.13 5.99
N LEU A 148 -12.67 -15.53 5.55
CA LEU A 148 -12.39 -15.35 4.11
C LEU A 148 -11.37 -16.36 3.57
N ARG A 149 -10.68 -17.10 4.44
CA ARG A 149 -9.59 -18.05 4.10
C ARG A 149 -8.62 -17.51 3.04
N PRO A 150 -8.12 -16.28 3.20
CA PRO A 150 -7.26 -15.68 2.21
C PRO A 150 -5.90 -16.36 2.19
N ARG A 151 -5.28 -16.46 1.01
CA ARG A 151 -3.91 -16.98 0.83
C ARG A 151 -2.82 -15.98 1.25
N ALA A 152 -3.10 -15.12 2.24
CA ALA A 152 -2.19 -14.08 2.74
C ALA A 152 -2.37 -13.94 4.23
N SER A 153 -1.28 -13.87 5.00
CA SER A 153 -1.29 -13.79 6.47
C SER A 153 -1.68 -12.41 7.01
N ASP A 154 -1.39 -11.33 6.27
CA ASP A 154 -1.68 -9.96 6.66
C ASP A 154 -2.59 -9.24 5.66
N LEU A 155 -3.87 -9.11 6.00
CA LEU A 155 -4.88 -8.45 5.16
C LEU A 155 -4.91 -6.93 5.34
N THR A 156 -4.22 -6.44 6.37
CA THR A 156 -4.29 -5.05 6.81
C THR A 156 -3.07 -4.22 6.40
N GLY A 157 -1.98 -4.86 5.98
CA GLY A 157 -0.82 -4.17 5.41
C GLY A 157 -1.13 -3.60 4.02
N SER A 158 -0.63 -2.38 3.74
CA SER A 158 -0.81 -1.69 2.44
C SER A 158 0.42 -1.76 1.53
N PHE A 159 1.56 -2.27 1.99
CA PHE A 159 2.76 -2.39 1.15
C PHE A 159 2.71 -3.63 0.26
N ARG A 160 2.48 -3.41 -1.03
CA ARG A 160 2.24 -4.49 -1.99
C ARG A 160 2.78 -4.15 -3.37
N LEU A 161 3.25 -5.19 -4.05
CA LEU A 161 3.57 -5.19 -5.47
C LEU A 161 2.49 -6.01 -6.20
N TYR A 162 1.95 -5.47 -7.29
CA TYR A 162 0.97 -6.12 -8.16
C TYR A 162 1.49 -6.15 -9.60
N LYS A 163 1.07 -7.16 -10.37
CA LYS A 163 0.96 -6.98 -11.83
C LYS A 163 -0.09 -5.90 -12.12
N LYS A 164 0.15 -5.04 -13.11
CA LYS A 164 -0.70 -3.87 -13.38
C LYS A 164 -2.16 -4.23 -13.68
N ASP A 165 -2.37 -5.24 -14.51
CA ASP A 165 -3.69 -5.75 -14.90
C ASP A 165 -4.45 -6.35 -13.72
N VAL A 166 -3.74 -7.06 -12.83
CA VAL A 166 -4.29 -7.62 -11.59
C VAL A 166 -4.81 -6.50 -10.68
N LEU A 167 -4.00 -5.45 -10.45
CA LEU A 167 -4.44 -4.32 -9.63
C LEU A 167 -5.63 -3.58 -10.27
N ALA A 168 -5.61 -3.37 -11.59
CA ALA A 168 -6.71 -2.72 -12.31
C ALA A 168 -8.02 -3.48 -12.14
N LYS A 169 -8.00 -4.81 -12.32
CA LYS A 169 -9.19 -5.65 -12.18
C LYS A 169 -9.71 -5.73 -10.75
N LEU A 170 -8.81 -5.78 -9.76
CA LEU A 170 -9.20 -5.74 -8.36
C LEU A 170 -9.83 -4.40 -7.98
N ILE A 171 -9.28 -3.29 -8.45
CA ILE A 171 -9.84 -1.94 -8.25
C ILE A 171 -11.24 -1.85 -8.86
N GLU A 172 -11.44 -2.36 -10.09
CA GLU A 172 -12.75 -2.37 -10.77
C GLU A 172 -13.80 -3.17 -9.97
N SER A 173 -13.39 -4.27 -9.35
CA SER A 173 -14.26 -5.11 -8.51
C SER A 173 -14.49 -4.58 -7.09
N SER A 174 -13.73 -3.57 -6.65
CA SER A 174 -13.77 -3.06 -5.29
C SER A 174 -14.85 -1.99 -5.14
N VAL A 175 -15.65 -2.11 -4.08
CA VAL A 175 -16.67 -1.12 -3.69
C VAL A 175 -16.27 -0.35 -2.43
N SER A 176 -15.22 -0.81 -1.74
CA SER A 176 -14.79 -0.23 -0.47
C SER A 176 -13.97 1.04 -0.67
N ARG A 177 -14.08 1.95 0.28
CA ARG A 177 -13.30 3.19 0.37
C ARG A 177 -12.56 3.23 1.70
N GLY A 178 -11.46 3.97 1.77
CA GLY A 178 -10.69 4.12 3.00
C GLY A 178 -9.90 2.87 3.40
N TYR A 179 -9.72 2.65 4.70
CA TYR A 179 -8.84 1.60 5.26
C TYR A 179 -9.25 0.18 4.85
N VAL A 180 -10.54 -0.11 4.79
CA VAL A 180 -11.10 -1.43 4.46
C VAL A 180 -10.81 -1.88 3.03
N PHE A 181 -10.39 -0.95 2.16
CA PHE A 181 -9.95 -1.24 0.79
C PHE A 181 -8.84 -2.30 0.79
N GLN A 182 -7.84 -2.20 1.68
CA GLN A 182 -6.70 -3.13 1.67
C GLN A 182 -7.09 -4.58 1.95
N MET A 183 -8.05 -4.79 2.85
CA MET A 183 -8.59 -6.12 3.15
C MET A 183 -9.40 -6.66 1.96
N GLU A 184 -10.31 -5.84 1.40
CA GLU A 184 -11.13 -6.26 0.25
C GLU A 184 -10.26 -6.69 -0.93
N MET A 185 -9.19 -5.96 -1.22
CA MET A 185 -8.30 -6.27 -2.35
C MET A 185 -7.69 -7.68 -2.22
N MET A 186 -7.20 -8.05 -1.03
CA MET A 186 -6.62 -9.40 -0.82
C MET A 186 -7.67 -10.50 -0.75
N ALA A 187 -8.82 -10.21 -0.13
CA ALA A 187 -9.93 -11.13 -0.08
C ALA A 187 -10.41 -11.50 -1.49
N ARG A 188 -10.66 -10.49 -2.33
CA ARG A 188 -11.03 -10.67 -3.73
C ARG A 188 -9.93 -11.34 -4.53
N ALA A 189 -8.67 -10.95 -4.30
CA ALA A 189 -7.57 -11.57 -5.02
C ALA A 189 -7.47 -13.08 -4.75
N SER A 190 -7.65 -13.48 -3.50
CA SER A 190 -7.69 -14.89 -3.10
C SER A 190 -8.88 -15.61 -3.72
N ALA A 191 -10.08 -15.01 -3.68
CA ALA A 191 -11.29 -15.59 -4.29
C ALA A 191 -11.20 -15.73 -5.82
N MET A 192 -10.52 -14.79 -6.48
CA MET A 192 -10.24 -14.83 -7.92
C MET A 192 -9.10 -15.79 -8.30
N GLY A 193 -8.47 -16.44 -7.33
CA GLY A 193 -7.45 -17.47 -7.56
C GLY A 193 -6.05 -16.94 -7.88
N TYR A 194 -5.78 -15.64 -7.71
CA TYR A 194 -4.45 -15.07 -7.95
C TYR A 194 -3.39 -15.69 -7.04
N LYS A 195 -2.16 -15.76 -7.55
CA LYS A 195 -1.00 -16.24 -6.80
C LYS A 195 -0.46 -15.11 -5.92
N ILE A 196 -0.46 -15.33 -4.62
CA ILE A 196 -0.01 -14.34 -3.62
C ILE A 196 1.26 -14.85 -2.94
N GLY A 197 2.32 -14.05 -2.99
CA GLY A 197 3.56 -14.26 -2.25
C GLY A 197 3.67 -13.29 -1.07
N GLU A 198 4.43 -13.67 -0.04
CA GLU A 198 4.61 -12.86 1.16
C GLU A 198 6.09 -12.58 1.44
N VAL A 199 6.41 -11.34 1.80
CA VAL A 199 7.72 -10.93 2.30
C VAL A 199 7.55 -10.44 3.75
N GLY A 200 8.35 -10.99 4.67
CA GLY A 200 8.39 -10.51 6.05
C GLY A 200 8.95 -9.08 6.10
N ILE A 201 8.15 -8.13 6.59
CA ILE A 201 8.56 -6.72 6.72
C ILE A 201 8.51 -6.24 8.17
N SER A 202 9.46 -5.38 8.51
CA SER A 202 9.43 -4.61 9.76
C SER A 202 8.62 -3.34 9.56
N PHE A 203 7.47 -3.25 10.21
CA PHE A 203 6.65 -2.05 10.26
C PHE A 203 7.07 -1.20 11.46
N VAL A 204 7.47 0.04 11.22
CA VAL A 204 7.82 1.01 12.26
C VAL A 204 6.72 2.06 12.29
N ASP A 205 6.34 2.54 13.48
CA ASP A 205 5.43 3.69 13.53
C ASP A 205 6.04 4.89 12.78
N ARG A 206 5.17 5.67 12.14
CA ARG A 206 5.53 6.84 11.33
C ARG A 206 6.54 7.75 12.04
N LEU A 207 7.51 8.23 11.25
CA LEU A 207 8.56 9.12 11.75
C LEU A 207 7.99 10.48 12.19
N TYR A 208 7.07 11.03 11.40
CA TYR A 208 6.37 12.29 11.67
C TYR A 208 4.83 12.11 11.58
N GLY A 209 4.08 12.83 12.42
CA GLY A 209 2.61 12.86 12.42
C GLY A 209 1.94 12.01 13.53
N LYS A 210 0.61 12.05 13.62
CA LYS A 210 -0.20 11.32 14.63
C LYS A 210 -1.05 10.23 13.98
N SER A 211 -0.95 8.99 14.47
CA SER A 211 -1.86 7.90 14.13
C SER A 211 -3.10 7.94 15.05
N LYS A 212 -4.31 7.85 14.49
CA LYS A 212 -5.55 7.68 15.25
C LYS A 212 -6.39 6.59 14.60
N LEU A 213 -6.16 5.34 15.01
CA LEU A 213 -7.13 4.26 14.82
C LEU A 213 -8.40 4.64 15.61
N SER A 214 -9.50 4.87 14.90
CA SER A 214 -10.79 5.31 15.44
C SER A 214 -11.75 4.13 15.56
N GLY A 215 -12.69 4.19 16.51
CA GLY A 215 -13.72 3.14 16.67
C GLY A 215 -14.59 2.95 15.42
N SER A 216 -14.76 4.01 14.61
CA SER A 216 -15.46 3.94 13.33
C SER A 216 -14.75 3.05 12.29
N GLU A 217 -13.42 3.01 12.30
CA GLU A 217 -12.65 2.13 11.39
C GLU A 217 -12.83 0.66 11.74
N ILE A 218 -12.97 0.33 13.03
CA ILE A 218 -13.26 -1.05 13.48
C ILE A 218 -14.64 -1.49 12.99
N GLY A 219 -15.67 -0.65 13.15
CA GLY A 219 -17.03 -0.94 12.68
C GLY A 219 -17.09 -1.13 11.16
N GLN A 220 -16.39 -0.26 10.40
CA GLN A 220 -16.26 -0.40 8.95
C GLN A 220 -15.56 -1.71 8.56
N TYR A 221 -14.52 -2.10 9.29
CA TYR A 221 -13.80 -3.35 9.06
C TYR A 221 -14.71 -4.57 9.21
N VAL A 222 -15.46 -4.65 10.31
CA VAL A 222 -16.40 -5.77 10.56
C VAL A 222 -17.52 -5.79 9.51
N SER A 223 -18.09 -4.64 9.16
CA SER A 223 -19.13 -4.54 8.12
C SER A 223 -18.61 -5.00 6.74
N CYS A 224 -17.40 -4.58 6.37
CA CYS A 224 -16.75 -5.01 5.13
C CYS A 224 -16.49 -6.52 5.15
N LEU A 225 -16.01 -7.05 6.28
CA LEU A 225 -15.73 -8.48 6.44
C LEU A 225 -17.00 -9.33 6.25
N LEU A 226 -18.10 -8.96 6.90
CA LEU A 226 -19.39 -9.64 6.74
C LEU A 226 -19.89 -9.57 5.30
N ARG A 227 -19.80 -8.39 4.66
CA ARG A 227 -20.19 -8.24 3.26
C ARG A 227 -19.38 -9.17 2.35
N LEU A 228 -18.05 -9.20 2.52
CA LEU A 228 -17.19 -10.07 1.72
C LEU A 228 -17.53 -11.53 1.94
N PHE A 229 -17.72 -11.97 3.19
CA PHE A 229 -18.11 -13.35 3.51
C PHE A 229 -19.36 -13.84 2.75
N PHE A 230 -20.31 -12.96 2.45
CA PHE A 230 -21.52 -13.31 1.68
C PHE A 230 -21.42 -13.05 0.17
N THR A 231 -20.35 -12.40 -0.32
CA THR A 231 -20.26 -11.94 -1.72
C THR A 231 -19.07 -12.48 -2.50
N ILE A 232 -18.09 -13.12 -1.85
CA ILE A 232 -16.94 -13.76 -2.51
C ILE A 232 -16.86 -15.25 -2.21
#